data_AF-A0AAE3JFL0-F1
#
_entry.id   AF-A0AAE3JFL0-F1
#
_cell.length_a   1.000
_cell.length_b   1.000
_cell.length_c   1.000
_cell.angle_alpha   90.00
_cell.angle_beta   90.00
_cell.angle_gamma   90.00
#
_symmetry.space_group_name_H-M   'P 1'
#
loop_
_entity.id
_entity.type
_entity.pdbx_description
1 polymer ?
#
loop_
_entity_poly.entity_id
_entity_poly.type
_entity_poly.pdbx_seq_one_letter_code
_entity_poly.pdbx_strand_id
1 'polypeptide(L)'
;MKLKRMADDLEKFHSSDALTLEDVLGILQNVSRDIKKETGQSVEECTVRDADALTGLLIWMGKLYQRIYASHEAELGTARRLKEYQELEAKLEAQTSDEEASLSQLEALTERVKTLQSEKEEAGQRIAKMKRLQEQERTLAGELEVLRTEASDLPALEENIRKEQEELEQLKQKVSGRHDQLNGLWAQKAPLKEEVQRLQQTAETCRTQITELAAKKKELTEQKTEQEKQLAAINDDTMRLEMELKQQSGAVDLNTACRDKLQEKADDLRREQEKLDKKVEELRAESNALQEHNTKALAEISFLERSIPTLRVALGEAASRKENLTAQKEELDARLEETEGKIHELSHAVELLEQTELPAKAKKKSDVELKLHELKDENNTLQNDIRNCEMSIDDHKQKKDELEQRKKKLEDEQHQVTEQLNETYGQINDMGENISHLQEQIHELEQQLEGKSQKGLALNLEARIAEYQNRKIECERLEQKLEAQQSQLNAKNTEIAQKKEEQEVLQLRFSQAENELESYQHSIAELTQHKDELADLEQRLKILKDVHQALQKHAKRLSELSPIGNYSDAENLGDLMDTMKDIIENIHKTMEQYIRKTNQSLEGIK
;
A
#
# COMPACT_ATOMS: atom_id res chain seq x y z
N MET A 1 -180.78 -120.46 6.15
CA MET A 1 -180.15 -121.80 6.06
C MET A 1 -179.34 -121.93 4.77
N LYS A 2 -178.03 -121.62 4.75
CA LYS A 2 -177.07 -122.16 3.74
C LYS A 2 -175.58 -121.77 3.92
N LEU A 3 -175.09 -121.45 5.11
CA LEU A 3 -173.65 -121.18 5.35
C LEU A 3 -172.76 -122.44 5.35
N LYS A 4 -173.33 -123.65 5.34
CA LYS A 4 -172.55 -124.91 5.27
C LYS A 4 -172.01 -125.20 3.87
N ARG A 5 -172.60 -124.63 2.80
CA ARG A 5 -172.13 -124.84 1.40
C ARG A 5 -170.84 -124.08 1.06
N MET A 6 -170.47 -123.04 1.82
CA MET A 6 -169.15 -122.40 1.65
C MET A 6 -168.01 -123.26 2.20
N ALA A 7 -168.24 -124.06 3.26
CA ALA A 7 -167.21 -124.91 3.85
C ALA A 7 -166.79 -126.02 2.87
N ASP A 8 -167.75 -126.58 2.13
CA ASP A 8 -167.51 -127.63 1.14
C ASP A 8 -166.81 -127.07 -0.13
N ASP A 9 -167.08 -125.82 -0.52
CA ASP A 9 -166.40 -125.17 -1.65
C ASP A 9 -164.97 -124.71 -1.27
N LEU A 10 -164.70 -124.44 0.02
CA LEU A 10 -163.36 -124.13 0.54
C LEU A 10 -162.47 -125.36 0.72
N GLU A 11 -163.06 -126.53 0.99
CA GLU A 11 -162.32 -127.80 1.06
C GLU A 11 -161.87 -128.27 -0.34
N LYS A 12 -162.52 -127.78 -1.41
CA LYS A 12 -162.12 -128.05 -2.80
C LYS A 12 -160.95 -127.24 -3.34
N PHE A 13 -160.49 -126.18 -2.66
CA PHE A 13 -159.29 -125.43 -3.06
C PHE A 13 -158.04 -125.79 -2.24
N HIS A 14 -158.13 -126.80 -1.37
CA HIS A 14 -157.03 -127.33 -0.55
C HIS A 14 -155.98 -128.14 -1.35
N SER A 15 -155.97 -128.15 -2.68
CA SER A 15 -155.19 -129.13 -3.48
C SER A 15 -154.57 -128.65 -4.81
N SER A 16 -154.31 -127.35 -5.04
CA SER A 16 -153.60 -126.90 -6.27
C SER A 16 -152.72 -125.65 -6.08
N ASP A 17 -151.39 -125.81 -6.17
CA ASP A 17 -150.34 -124.78 -5.98
C ASP A 17 -150.01 -123.97 -7.25
N ALA A 18 -151.02 -123.45 -7.96
CA ALA A 18 -150.79 -122.49 -9.05
C ALA A 18 -151.98 -121.54 -9.22
N LEU A 19 -152.16 -120.62 -8.28
CA LEU A 19 -153.10 -119.50 -8.38
C LEU A 19 -152.33 -118.24 -8.76
N THR A 20 -152.68 -117.63 -9.89
CA THR A 20 -152.04 -116.42 -10.41
C THR A 20 -152.67 -115.15 -9.83
N LEU A 21 -151.98 -114.01 -9.95
CA LEU A 21 -152.44 -112.73 -9.40
C LEU A 21 -153.84 -112.31 -9.90
N GLU A 22 -154.22 -112.76 -11.10
CA GLU A 22 -155.53 -112.54 -11.72
C GLU A 22 -156.65 -113.36 -11.03
N ASP A 23 -156.35 -114.59 -10.58
CA ASP A 23 -157.28 -115.47 -9.84
C ASP A 23 -157.60 -114.91 -8.44
N VAL A 24 -156.60 -114.31 -7.79
CA VAL A 24 -156.72 -113.68 -6.46
C VAL A 24 -157.59 -112.43 -6.52
N LEU A 25 -157.44 -111.61 -7.58
CA LEU A 25 -158.29 -110.43 -7.82
C LEU A 25 -159.75 -110.81 -8.14
N GLY A 26 -159.98 -111.93 -8.85
CA GLY A 26 -161.31 -112.48 -9.11
C GLY A 26 -162.04 -112.98 -7.85
N ILE A 27 -161.30 -113.61 -6.91
CA ILE A 27 -161.84 -114.09 -5.62
C ILE A 27 -162.24 -112.91 -4.73
N LEU A 28 -161.41 -111.87 -4.64
CA LEU A 28 -161.71 -110.65 -3.88
C LEU A 28 -162.95 -109.91 -4.42
N GLN A 29 -163.12 -109.85 -5.74
CA GLN A 29 -164.30 -109.24 -6.36
C GLN A 29 -165.59 -110.06 -6.15
N ASN A 30 -165.52 -111.39 -6.12
CA ASN A 30 -166.67 -112.25 -5.84
C ASN A 30 -167.08 -112.22 -4.36
N VAL A 31 -166.12 -112.24 -3.43
CA VAL A 31 -166.37 -112.08 -1.98
C VAL A 31 -166.98 -110.70 -1.69
N SER A 32 -166.48 -109.64 -2.33
CA SER A 32 -167.04 -108.29 -2.21
C SER A 32 -168.47 -108.19 -2.79
N ARG A 33 -168.76 -108.95 -3.86
CA ARG A 33 -170.09 -109.03 -4.49
C ARG A 33 -171.11 -109.80 -3.65
N ASP A 34 -170.72 -110.88 -2.99
CA ASP A 34 -171.61 -111.69 -2.14
C ASP A 34 -171.90 -111.01 -0.81
N ILE A 35 -170.91 -110.33 -0.22
CA ILE A 35 -171.13 -109.42 0.93
C ILE A 35 -172.16 -108.35 0.57
N LYS A 36 -172.05 -107.73 -0.61
CA LYS A 36 -173.02 -106.72 -1.11
C LYS A 36 -174.42 -107.28 -1.36
N LYS A 37 -174.54 -108.57 -1.71
CA LYS A 37 -175.82 -109.22 -2.02
C LYS A 37 -176.62 -109.63 -0.78
N GLU A 38 -175.95 -109.99 0.31
CA GLU A 38 -176.63 -110.29 1.58
C GLU A 38 -176.88 -109.06 2.45
N THR A 39 -176.08 -108.00 2.31
CA THR A 39 -176.12 -106.84 3.22
C THR A 39 -176.67 -105.56 2.58
N GLY A 40 -176.75 -105.50 1.24
CA GLY A 40 -177.23 -104.33 0.51
C GLY A 40 -176.27 -103.14 0.47
N GLN A 41 -175.06 -103.26 1.05
CA GLN A 41 -174.04 -102.20 1.12
C GLN A 41 -172.65 -102.76 0.73
N SER A 42 -171.77 -101.91 0.21
CA SER A 42 -170.41 -102.33 -0.19
C SER A 42 -169.55 -102.60 1.04
N VAL A 43 -168.45 -103.33 0.85
CA VAL A 43 -167.50 -103.75 1.92
C VAL A 43 -166.97 -102.58 2.78
N GLU A 44 -167.08 -101.35 2.31
CA GLU A 44 -166.61 -100.14 3.00
C GLU A 44 -167.63 -99.60 4.03
N GLU A 45 -168.85 -100.15 4.12
CA GLU A 45 -169.95 -99.53 4.88
C GLU A 45 -170.67 -100.43 5.92
N CYS A 46 -170.31 -101.72 6.10
CA CYS A 46 -171.05 -102.61 7.01
C CYS A 46 -170.42 -102.81 8.40
N THR A 47 -171.09 -102.30 9.43
CA THR A 47 -170.89 -102.61 10.86
C THR A 47 -171.64 -103.88 11.30
N VAL A 48 -171.19 -104.56 12.37
CA VAL A 48 -171.90 -105.51 13.29
C VAL A 48 -171.16 -106.85 13.43
N ARG A 49 -170.60 -107.15 14.62
CA ARG A 49 -171.14 -107.93 15.78
C ARG A 49 -171.57 -109.37 15.47
N ASP A 50 -170.61 -110.27 15.29
CA ASP A 50 -170.33 -111.33 16.27
C ASP A 50 -169.03 -112.04 15.88
N ALA A 51 -168.24 -112.40 16.89
CA ALA A 51 -166.80 -112.59 16.78
C ALA A 51 -166.34 -113.90 16.11
N ASP A 52 -167.21 -114.89 15.91
CA ASP A 52 -166.78 -116.23 15.46
C ASP A 52 -166.60 -116.37 13.95
N ALA A 53 -167.34 -115.61 13.14
CA ALA A 53 -167.20 -115.61 11.67
C ALA A 53 -166.00 -114.79 11.19
N LEU A 54 -165.66 -113.72 11.91
CA LEU A 54 -164.54 -112.83 11.58
C LEU A 54 -163.18 -113.46 11.94
N THR A 55 -163.15 -114.27 13.00
CA THR A 55 -161.96 -115.02 13.45
C THR A 55 -161.58 -116.13 12.46
N GLY A 56 -162.56 -116.75 11.80
CA GLY A 56 -162.32 -117.72 10.71
C GLY A 56 -161.76 -117.09 9.43
N LEU A 57 -162.26 -115.91 9.05
CA LEU A 57 -161.82 -115.16 7.86
C LEU A 57 -160.41 -114.56 8.02
N LEU A 58 -160.06 -114.08 9.22
CA LEU A 58 -158.75 -113.52 9.51
C LEU A 58 -157.64 -114.59 9.61
N ILE A 59 -157.93 -115.78 10.16
CA ILE A 59 -156.98 -116.90 10.17
C ILE A 59 -156.74 -117.43 8.75
N TRP A 60 -157.78 -117.41 7.90
CA TRP A 60 -157.68 -117.79 6.49
C TRP A 60 -156.88 -116.77 5.67
N MET A 61 -157.14 -115.47 5.84
CA MET A 61 -156.32 -114.41 5.24
C MET A 61 -154.86 -114.46 5.70
N GLY A 62 -154.60 -114.74 6.99
CA GLY A 62 -153.23 -114.85 7.51
C GLY A 62 -152.40 -115.98 6.87
N LYS A 63 -153.03 -117.14 6.63
CA LYS A 63 -152.36 -118.27 5.97
C LYS A 63 -152.19 -118.07 4.46
N LEU A 64 -153.11 -117.34 3.82
CA LEU A 64 -153.00 -116.96 2.41
C LEU A 64 -151.83 -115.96 2.20
N TYR A 65 -151.69 -114.98 3.09
CA TYR A 65 -150.58 -114.01 3.05
C TYR A 65 -149.21 -114.66 3.29
N GLN A 66 -149.10 -115.64 4.20
CA GLN A 66 -147.84 -116.37 4.40
C GLN A 66 -147.41 -117.21 3.19
N ARG A 67 -148.35 -117.75 2.40
CA ARG A 67 -148.05 -118.53 1.20
C ARG A 67 -147.68 -117.66 -0.01
N ILE A 68 -148.32 -116.50 -0.18
CA ILE A 68 -147.98 -115.56 -1.25
C ILE A 68 -146.58 -114.97 -1.02
N TYR A 69 -146.20 -114.69 0.22
CA TYR A 69 -144.87 -114.18 0.55
C TYR A 69 -143.76 -115.21 0.28
N ALA A 70 -143.99 -116.49 0.60
CA ALA A 70 -143.01 -117.56 0.37
C ALA A 70 -142.82 -117.92 -1.12
N SER A 71 -143.82 -117.67 -1.97
CA SER A 71 -143.77 -118.01 -3.41
C SER A 71 -143.02 -116.99 -4.27
N HIS A 72 -142.75 -115.77 -3.77
CA HIS A 72 -142.18 -114.67 -4.57
C HIS A 72 -140.93 -114.01 -3.96
N GLU A 73 -140.32 -114.62 -2.95
CA GLU A 73 -139.10 -114.11 -2.31
C GLU A 73 -137.85 -114.15 -3.22
N ALA A 74 -137.78 -115.12 -4.14
CA ALA A 74 -136.61 -115.31 -5.01
C ALA A 74 -136.51 -114.31 -6.19
N GLU A 75 -137.63 -113.72 -6.64
CA GLU A 75 -137.67 -112.83 -7.81
C GLU A 75 -137.65 -111.33 -7.47
N LEU A 76 -137.78 -110.95 -6.19
CA LEU A 76 -137.81 -109.55 -5.72
C LEU A 76 -136.57 -109.12 -4.90
N GLY A 77 -135.48 -109.88 -4.94
CA GLY A 77 -134.25 -109.61 -4.18
C GLY A 77 -133.39 -108.44 -4.71
N THR A 78 -133.38 -107.33 -3.98
CA THR A 78 -132.64 -106.05 -4.15
C THR A 78 -131.10 -106.12 -4.23
N ALA A 79 -130.50 -107.30 -4.25
CA ALA A 79 -129.05 -107.48 -4.05
C ALA A 79 -128.18 -107.31 -5.32
N ARG A 80 -128.72 -107.48 -6.54
CA ARG A 80 -127.88 -107.50 -7.75
C ARG A 80 -127.65 -106.12 -8.39
N ARG A 81 -128.70 -105.30 -8.50
CA ARG A 81 -128.60 -103.94 -9.08
C ARG A 81 -127.82 -102.95 -8.20
N LEU A 82 -127.87 -103.10 -6.88
CA LEU A 82 -127.12 -102.23 -5.96
C LEU A 82 -125.59 -102.43 -6.11
N LYS A 83 -125.15 -103.66 -6.39
CA LYS A 83 -123.74 -104.00 -6.48
C LYS A 83 -123.07 -103.43 -7.74
N GLU A 84 -123.77 -103.41 -8.87
CA GLU A 84 -123.26 -102.82 -10.12
C GLU A 84 -123.15 -101.28 -10.04
N TYR A 85 -124.08 -100.60 -9.36
CA TYR A 85 -123.98 -99.15 -9.13
C TYR A 85 -122.86 -98.78 -8.16
N GLN A 86 -122.67 -99.55 -7.09
CA GLN A 86 -121.56 -99.35 -6.13
C GLN A 86 -120.18 -99.54 -6.78
N GLU A 87 -120.04 -100.47 -7.72
CA GLU A 87 -118.77 -100.68 -8.44
C GLU A 87 -118.45 -99.55 -9.45
N LEU A 88 -119.47 -98.91 -10.04
CA LEU A 88 -119.29 -97.75 -10.93
C LEU A 88 -119.01 -96.47 -10.13
N GLU A 89 -119.67 -96.27 -9.00
CA GLU A 89 -119.43 -95.17 -8.06
C GLU A 89 -117.99 -95.21 -7.52
N ALA A 90 -117.52 -96.39 -7.08
CA ALA A 90 -116.15 -96.57 -6.61
C ALA A 90 -115.09 -96.32 -7.70
N LYS A 91 -115.38 -96.60 -8.98
CA LYS A 91 -114.45 -96.29 -10.09
C LYS A 91 -114.41 -94.80 -10.42
N LEU A 92 -115.54 -94.11 -10.34
CA LEU A 92 -115.62 -92.67 -10.54
C LEU A 92 -114.95 -91.91 -9.39
N GLU A 93 -115.14 -92.33 -8.14
CA GLU A 93 -114.43 -91.79 -6.97
C GLU A 93 -112.91 -92.00 -7.06
N ALA A 94 -112.46 -93.15 -7.56
CA ALA A 94 -111.04 -93.40 -7.77
C ALA A 94 -110.44 -92.49 -8.86
N GLN A 95 -111.16 -92.21 -9.94
CA GLN A 95 -110.70 -91.27 -10.98
C GLN A 95 -110.71 -89.81 -10.52
N THR A 96 -111.71 -89.38 -9.76
CA THR A 96 -111.73 -88.01 -9.19
C THR A 96 -110.61 -87.83 -8.17
N SER A 97 -110.30 -88.84 -7.36
CA SER A 97 -109.17 -88.81 -6.44
C SER A 97 -107.81 -88.72 -7.15
N ASP A 98 -107.63 -89.36 -8.32
CA ASP A 98 -106.38 -89.33 -9.09
C ASP A 98 -106.21 -87.99 -9.84
N GLU A 99 -107.31 -87.39 -10.33
CA GLU A 99 -107.32 -86.05 -10.91
C GLU A 99 -107.07 -84.96 -9.85
N GLU A 100 -107.62 -85.08 -8.64
CA GLU A 100 -107.31 -84.19 -7.51
C GLU A 100 -105.85 -84.31 -7.05
N ALA A 101 -105.28 -85.53 -7.06
CA ALA A 101 -103.87 -85.76 -6.74
C ALA A 101 -102.93 -85.16 -7.80
N SER A 102 -103.28 -85.25 -9.08
CA SER A 102 -102.49 -84.66 -10.17
C SER A 102 -102.61 -83.13 -10.23
N LEU A 103 -103.77 -82.56 -9.92
CA LEU A 103 -103.93 -81.11 -9.70
C LEU A 103 -103.08 -80.61 -8.52
N SER A 104 -103.09 -81.33 -7.40
CA SER A 104 -102.24 -81.01 -6.25
C SER A 104 -100.74 -81.07 -6.58
N GLN A 105 -100.31 -82.03 -7.41
CA GLN A 105 -98.94 -82.10 -7.90
C GLN A 105 -98.59 -80.94 -8.85
N LEU A 106 -99.52 -80.52 -9.70
CA LEU A 106 -99.31 -79.43 -10.65
C LEU A 106 -99.26 -78.07 -9.93
N GLU A 107 -100.06 -77.89 -8.88
CA GLU A 107 -99.96 -76.75 -7.95
C GLU A 107 -98.62 -76.76 -7.20
N ALA A 108 -98.19 -77.91 -6.68
CA ALA A 108 -96.89 -78.05 -6.02
C ALA A 108 -95.71 -77.74 -6.97
N LEU A 109 -95.77 -78.19 -8.22
CA LEU A 109 -94.77 -77.86 -9.25
C LEU A 109 -94.81 -76.38 -9.65
N THR A 110 -96.00 -75.79 -9.75
CA THR A 110 -96.16 -74.35 -10.02
C THR A 110 -95.53 -73.52 -8.91
N GLU A 111 -95.75 -73.90 -7.65
CA GLU A 111 -95.15 -73.22 -6.50
C GLU A 111 -93.63 -73.47 -6.41
N ARG A 112 -93.16 -74.65 -6.85
CA ARG A 112 -91.73 -74.95 -6.97
C ARG A 112 -91.05 -74.09 -8.04
N VAL A 113 -91.72 -73.83 -9.16
CA VAL A 113 -91.20 -72.95 -10.22
C VAL A 113 -91.13 -71.51 -9.73
N LYS A 114 -92.12 -71.01 -8.98
CA LYS A 114 -92.05 -69.67 -8.37
C LYS A 114 -90.90 -69.55 -7.38
N THR A 115 -90.69 -70.54 -6.52
CA THR A 115 -89.56 -70.55 -5.59
C THR A 115 -88.22 -70.59 -6.32
N LEU A 116 -88.08 -71.40 -7.37
CA LEU A 116 -86.87 -71.43 -8.19
C LEU A 116 -86.62 -70.12 -8.96
N GLN A 117 -87.66 -69.41 -9.38
CA GLN A 117 -87.54 -68.07 -9.97
C GLN A 117 -87.05 -67.05 -8.94
N SER A 118 -87.60 -67.07 -7.73
CA SER A 118 -87.11 -66.24 -6.61
C SER A 118 -85.65 -66.55 -6.27
N GLU A 119 -85.28 -67.83 -6.18
CA GLU A 119 -83.90 -68.26 -5.91
C GLU A 119 -82.93 -67.84 -7.04
N LYS A 120 -83.37 -67.89 -8.30
CA LYS A 120 -82.59 -67.41 -9.45
C LYS A 120 -82.38 -65.90 -9.41
N GLU A 121 -83.41 -65.13 -9.03
CA GLU A 121 -83.31 -63.68 -8.85
C GLU A 121 -82.37 -63.32 -7.69
N GLU A 122 -82.47 -64.03 -6.56
CA GLU A 122 -81.52 -63.90 -5.45
C GLU A 122 -80.08 -64.25 -5.86
N ALA A 123 -79.89 -65.32 -6.62
CA ALA A 123 -78.59 -65.69 -7.16
C ALA A 123 -78.06 -64.60 -8.12
N GLY A 124 -78.91 -64.01 -8.95
CA GLY A 124 -78.59 -62.86 -9.79
C GLY A 124 -78.13 -61.65 -8.98
N GLN A 125 -78.82 -61.33 -7.88
CA GLN A 125 -78.43 -60.26 -6.97
C GLN A 125 -77.10 -60.55 -6.27
N ARG A 126 -76.85 -61.79 -5.85
CA ARG A 126 -75.56 -62.21 -5.26
C ARG A 126 -74.41 -62.08 -6.26
N ILE A 127 -74.62 -62.47 -7.52
CA ILE A 127 -73.62 -62.30 -8.59
C ILE A 127 -73.35 -60.82 -8.87
N ALA A 128 -74.39 -59.98 -8.90
CA ALA A 128 -74.23 -58.54 -9.08
C ALA A 128 -73.44 -57.89 -7.91
N LYS A 129 -73.72 -58.31 -6.67
CA LYS A 129 -72.95 -57.88 -5.49
C LYS A 129 -71.49 -58.33 -5.56
N MET A 130 -71.24 -59.57 -5.99
CA MET A 130 -69.89 -60.11 -6.16
C MET A 130 -69.10 -59.34 -7.22
N LYS A 131 -69.72 -59.01 -8.37
CA LYS A 131 -69.08 -58.18 -9.41
C LYS A 131 -68.72 -56.78 -8.89
N ARG A 132 -69.59 -56.15 -8.09
CA ARG A 132 -69.29 -54.85 -7.47
C ARG A 132 -68.11 -54.94 -6.50
N LEU A 133 -68.05 -56.00 -5.69
CA LEU A 133 -66.95 -56.21 -4.75
C LEU A 133 -65.63 -56.49 -5.48
N GLN A 134 -65.63 -57.25 -6.58
CA GLN A 134 -64.45 -57.47 -7.42
C GLN A 134 -63.95 -56.16 -8.07
N GLU A 135 -64.88 -55.29 -8.48
CA GLU A 135 -64.50 -53.99 -9.03
C GLU A 135 -63.92 -53.06 -7.95
N GLN A 136 -64.50 -53.07 -6.74
CA GLN A 136 -63.94 -52.37 -5.58
C GLN A 136 -62.55 -52.91 -5.21
N GLU A 137 -62.35 -54.23 -5.24
CA GLU A 137 -61.05 -54.86 -4.99
C GLU A 137 -60.00 -54.46 -6.04
N ARG A 138 -60.38 -54.40 -7.32
CA ARG A 138 -59.50 -53.88 -8.38
C ARG A 138 -59.14 -52.41 -8.18
N THR A 139 -60.11 -51.60 -7.77
CA THR A 139 -59.90 -50.17 -7.52
C THR A 139 -58.93 -49.97 -6.35
N LEU A 140 -59.17 -50.66 -5.23
CA LEU A 140 -58.30 -50.63 -4.05
C LEU A 140 -56.90 -51.21 -4.33
N ALA A 141 -56.79 -52.25 -5.16
CA ALA A 141 -55.49 -52.78 -5.60
C ALA A 141 -54.72 -51.75 -6.44
N GLY A 142 -55.42 -51.00 -7.31
CA GLY A 142 -54.84 -49.89 -8.05
C GLY A 142 -54.36 -48.76 -7.13
N GLU A 143 -55.18 -48.35 -6.16
CA GLU A 143 -54.82 -47.33 -5.16
C GLU A 143 -53.63 -47.75 -4.29
N LEU A 144 -53.58 -49.03 -3.87
CA LEU A 144 -52.46 -49.57 -3.11
C LEU A 144 -51.16 -49.59 -3.94
N GLU A 145 -51.24 -49.89 -5.23
CA GLU A 145 -50.05 -49.87 -6.10
C GLU A 145 -49.53 -48.44 -6.29
N VAL A 146 -50.42 -47.45 -6.46
CA VAL A 146 -50.04 -46.03 -6.51
C VAL A 146 -49.37 -45.60 -5.20
N LEU A 147 -50.00 -45.90 -4.05
CA LEU A 147 -49.42 -45.60 -2.74
C LEU A 147 -48.08 -46.31 -2.52
N ARG A 148 -47.90 -47.52 -3.06
CA ARG A 148 -46.64 -48.26 -2.99
C ARG A 148 -45.56 -47.62 -3.84
N THR A 149 -45.90 -47.12 -5.02
CA THR A 149 -44.96 -46.36 -5.85
C THR A 149 -44.55 -45.05 -5.20
N GLU A 150 -45.51 -44.28 -4.66
CA GLU A 150 -45.25 -43.05 -3.92
C GLU A 150 -44.41 -43.30 -2.64
N ALA A 151 -44.69 -44.41 -1.94
CA ALA A 151 -43.88 -44.85 -0.80
C ALA A 151 -42.46 -45.30 -1.19
N SER A 152 -42.25 -45.75 -2.43
CA SER A 152 -40.93 -46.13 -2.93
C SER A 152 -40.05 -44.93 -3.30
N ASP A 153 -40.66 -43.79 -3.61
CA ASP A 153 -39.97 -42.53 -3.94
C ASP A 153 -39.60 -41.70 -2.69
N LEU A 154 -40.27 -41.95 -1.55
CA LEU A 154 -40.02 -41.30 -0.27
C LEU A 154 -38.54 -41.37 0.21
N PRO A 155 -37.85 -42.52 0.16
CA PRO A 155 -36.44 -42.61 0.53
C PRO A 155 -35.52 -41.75 -0.35
N ALA A 156 -35.84 -41.61 -1.64
CA ALA A 156 -35.08 -40.77 -2.55
C ALA A 156 -35.29 -39.28 -2.21
N LEU A 157 -36.51 -38.90 -1.85
CA LEU A 157 -36.83 -37.55 -1.39
C LEU A 157 -36.14 -37.23 -0.05
N GLU A 158 -36.13 -38.17 0.90
CA GLU A 158 -35.43 -38.03 2.19
C GLU A 158 -33.93 -37.86 1.99
N GLU A 159 -33.32 -38.62 1.08
CA GLU A 159 -31.90 -38.50 0.75
C GLU A 159 -31.57 -37.16 0.07
N ASN A 160 -32.45 -36.65 -0.79
CA ASN A 160 -32.30 -35.33 -1.39
C ASN A 160 -32.40 -34.22 -0.33
N ILE A 161 -33.38 -34.29 0.57
CA ILE A 161 -33.52 -33.34 1.69
C ILE A 161 -32.26 -33.36 2.56
N ARG A 162 -31.71 -34.55 2.84
CA ARG A 162 -30.46 -34.68 3.61
C ARG A 162 -29.29 -34.00 2.92
N LYS A 163 -29.12 -34.20 1.62
CA LYS A 163 -28.07 -33.54 0.83
C LYS A 163 -28.23 -32.03 0.81
N GLU A 164 -29.43 -31.53 0.58
CA GLU A 164 -29.72 -30.09 0.61
C GLU A 164 -29.45 -29.47 1.99
N GLN A 165 -29.78 -30.16 3.09
CA GLN A 165 -29.45 -29.72 4.44
C GLN A 165 -27.94 -29.62 4.67
N GLU A 166 -27.18 -30.60 4.16
CA GLU A 166 -25.72 -30.64 4.29
C GLU A 166 -25.05 -29.53 3.46
N GLU A 167 -25.53 -29.27 2.24
CA GLU A 167 -25.11 -28.14 1.40
C GLU A 167 -25.42 -26.79 2.07
N LEU A 168 -26.61 -26.66 2.66
CA LEU A 168 -27.03 -25.44 3.33
C LEU A 168 -26.16 -25.13 4.55
N GLU A 169 -25.72 -26.16 5.28
CA GLU A 169 -24.82 -25.99 6.41
C GLU A 169 -23.39 -25.66 5.98
N GLN A 170 -22.90 -26.24 4.89
CA GLN A 170 -21.64 -25.83 4.26
C GLN A 170 -21.69 -24.36 3.79
N LEU A 171 -22.82 -23.93 3.22
CA LEU A 171 -23.02 -22.54 2.81
C LEU A 171 -23.02 -21.60 4.02
N LYS A 172 -23.68 -21.96 5.13
CA LYS A 172 -23.63 -21.17 6.37
C LYS A 172 -22.21 -21.02 6.90
N GLN A 173 -21.42 -22.10 6.92
CA GLN A 173 -20.01 -22.02 7.32
C GLN A 173 -19.21 -21.10 6.39
N LYS A 174 -19.39 -21.20 5.07
CA LYS A 174 -18.74 -20.30 4.11
C LYS A 174 -19.14 -18.84 4.32
N VAL A 175 -20.41 -18.57 4.59
CA VAL A 175 -20.91 -17.22 4.87
C VAL A 175 -20.33 -16.68 6.18
N SER A 176 -20.27 -17.49 7.24
CA SER A 176 -19.61 -17.14 8.50
C SER A 176 -18.13 -16.81 8.28
N GLY A 177 -17.40 -17.68 7.57
CA GLY A 177 -15.98 -17.44 7.28
C GLY A 177 -15.75 -16.18 6.45
N ARG A 178 -16.60 -15.89 5.46
CA ARG A 178 -16.56 -14.63 4.72
C ARG A 178 -16.87 -13.42 5.60
N HIS A 179 -17.83 -13.55 6.52
CA HIS A 179 -18.17 -12.49 7.46
C HIS A 179 -16.99 -12.16 8.38
N ASP A 180 -16.32 -13.18 8.91
CA ASP A 180 -15.13 -13.01 9.75
C ASP A 180 -13.96 -12.39 8.97
N GLN A 181 -13.74 -12.81 7.72
CA GLN A 181 -12.75 -12.17 6.83
C GLN A 181 -13.06 -10.69 6.60
N LEU A 182 -14.33 -10.37 6.36
CA LEU A 182 -14.77 -8.99 6.11
C LEU A 182 -14.61 -8.12 7.36
N ASN A 183 -14.91 -8.65 8.54
CA ASN A 183 -14.65 -7.99 9.82
C ASN A 183 -13.15 -7.80 10.06
N GLY A 184 -12.32 -8.79 9.72
CA GLY A 184 -10.86 -8.69 9.79
C GLY A 184 -10.30 -7.58 8.89
N LEU A 185 -10.77 -7.50 7.64
CA LEU A 185 -10.41 -6.42 6.71
C LEU A 185 -10.90 -5.05 7.19
N TRP A 186 -12.10 -5.00 7.77
CA TRP A 186 -12.64 -3.76 8.32
C TRP A 186 -11.84 -3.27 9.53
N ALA A 187 -11.41 -4.19 10.40
CA ALA A 187 -10.52 -3.88 11.52
C ALA A 187 -9.14 -3.38 11.07
N GLN A 188 -8.60 -3.88 9.96
CA GLN A 188 -7.33 -3.41 9.38
C GLN A 188 -7.43 -2.01 8.74
N LYS A 189 -8.62 -1.58 8.33
CA LYS A 189 -8.82 -0.26 7.70
C LYS A 189 -8.50 0.91 8.63
N ALA A 190 -8.83 0.79 9.91
CA ALA A 190 -8.59 1.83 10.91
C ALA A 190 -7.09 2.13 11.13
N PRO A 191 -6.21 1.15 11.45
CA PRO A 191 -4.79 1.40 11.64
C PRO A 191 -4.10 1.85 10.35
N LEU A 192 -4.53 1.36 9.18
CA LEU A 192 -4.01 1.85 7.90
C LEU A 192 -4.34 3.33 7.67
N LYS A 193 -5.53 3.78 8.07
CA LYS A 193 -5.92 5.20 7.98
C LYS A 193 -5.07 6.07 8.89
N GLU A 194 -4.76 5.61 10.10
CA GLU A 194 -3.88 6.31 11.04
C GLU A 194 -2.43 6.36 10.53
N GLU A 195 -1.94 5.28 9.92
CA GLU A 195 -0.61 5.25 9.32
C GLU A 195 -0.50 6.24 8.15
N VAL A 196 -1.52 6.32 7.29
CA VAL A 196 -1.57 7.32 6.20
C VAL A 196 -1.54 8.74 6.75
N GLN A 197 -2.27 9.04 7.84
CA GLN A 197 -2.23 10.35 8.47
C GLN A 197 -0.85 10.67 9.07
N ARG A 198 -0.21 9.71 9.72
CA ARG A 198 1.17 9.88 10.24
C ARG A 198 2.16 10.13 9.11
N LEU A 199 2.07 9.38 8.02
CA LEU A 199 2.92 9.58 6.84
C LEU A 199 2.68 10.95 6.19
N GLN A 200 1.43 11.42 6.12
CA GLN A 200 1.11 12.76 5.63
C GLN A 200 1.74 13.86 6.50
N GLN A 201 1.60 13.78 7.82
CA GLN A 201 2.23 14.75 8.74
C GLN A 201 3.76 14.74 8.62
N THR A 202 4.34 13.54 8.47
CA THR A 202 5.79 13.39 8.28
C THR A 202 6.22 14.02 6.96
N ALA A 203 5.48 13.81 5.87
CA ALA A 203 5.76 14.41 4.57
C ALA A 203 5.66 15.95 4.60
N GLU A 204 4.68 16.51 5.31
CA GLU A 204 4.54 17.96 5.52
C GLU A 204 5.71 18.55 6.31
N THR A 205 6.18 17.82 7.34
CA THR A 205 7.36 18.19 8.12
C THR A 205 8.64 18.15 7.26
N CYS A 206 8.83 17.11 6.47
CA CYS A 206 9.96 17.04 5.53
C CYS A 206 9.90 18.16 4.49
N ARG A 207 8.71 18.48 3.98
CA ARG A 207 8.51 19.56 3.01
C ARG A 207 8.89 20.93 3.59
N THR A 208 8.50 21.21 4.83
CA THR A 208 8.87 22.45 5.52
C THR A 208 10.38 22.55 5.76
N GLN A 209 11.03 21.46 6.20
CA GLN A 209 12.48 21.42 6.33
C GLN A 209 13.22 21.64 5.00
N ILE A 210 12.72 21.05 3.90
CA ILE A 210 13.29 21.28 2.57
C ILE A 210 13.18 22.75 2.17
N THR A 211 12.04 23.41 2.44
CA THR A 211 11.89 24.84 2.15
C THR A 211 12.82 25.72 2.98
N GLU A 212 13.03 25.39 4.25
CA GLU A 212 13.98 26.12 5.11
C GLU A 212 15.43 25.93 4.65
N LEU A 213 15.82 24.70 4.28
CA LEU A 213 17.15 24.42 3.73
C LEU A 213 17.37 25.12 2.39
N ALA A 214 16.35 25.20 1.54
CA ALA A 214 16.40 25.96 0.30
C ALA A 214 16.60 27.46 0.55
N ALA A 215 15.92 28.02 1.55
CA ALA A 215 16.10 29.42 1.96
C ALA A 215 17.52 29.67 2.50
N LYS A 216 18.02 28.82 3.42
CA LYS A 216 19.40 28.90 3.94
C LYS A 216 20.45 28.78 2.83
N LYS A 217 20.23 27.89 1.86
CA LYS A 217 21.13 27.75 0.70
C LYS A 217 21.17 29.05 -0.11
N LYS A 218 20.03 29.71 -0.32
CA LYS A 218 19.96 30.99 -1.02
C LYS A 218 20.74 32.08 -0.27
N GLU A 219 20.51 32.20 1.03
CA GLU A 219 21.23 33.15 1.89
C GLU A 219 22.75 32.94 1.87
N LEU A 220 23.21 31.68 2.01
CA LEU A 220 24.63 31.35 1.91
C LEU A 220 25.22 31.67 0.53
N THR A 221 24.43 31.49 -0.52
CA THR A 221 24.87 31.83 -1.89
C THR A 221 25.04 33.34 -2.04
N GLU A 222 24.11 34.13 -1.52
CA GLU A 222 24.19 35.60 -1.50
C GLU A 222 25.40 36.07 -0.68
N GLN A 223 25.62 35.51 0.52
CA GLN A 223 26.80 35.79 1.34
C GLN A 223 28.11 35.46 0.61
N LYS A 224 28.18 34.31 -0.07
CA LYS A 224 29.36 33.94 -0.85
C LYS A 224 29.64 34.97 -1.96
N THR A 225 28.61 35.39 -2.70
CA THR A 225 28.79 36.40 -3.76
C THR A 225 29.25 37.75 -3.22
N GLU A 226 28.81 38.12 -2.01
CA GLU A 226 29.26 39.35 -1.37
C GLU A 226 30.71 39.25 -0.90
N GLN A 227 31.11 38.12 -0.32
CA GLN A 227 32.51 37.85 0.03
C GLN A 227 33.43 37.86 -1.20
N GLU A 228 32.98 37.29 -2.33
CA GLU A 228 33.73 37.34 -3.59
C GLU A 228 33.94 38.78 -4.09
N LYS A 229 32.93 39.65 -3.95
CA LYS A 229 33.09 41.09 -4.26
C LYS A 229 34.06 41.79 -3.32
N GLN A 230 33.97 41.52 -2.02
CA GLN A 230 34.89 42.09 -1.03
C GLN A 230 36.33 41.67 -1.28
N LEU A 231 36.56 40.39 -1.62
CA LEU A 231 37.89 39.90 -1.99
C LEU A 231 38.42 40.58 -3.25
N ALA A 232 37.58 40.80 -4.26
CA ALA A 232 37.98 41.55 -5.46
C ALA A 232 38.40 42.98 -5.12
N ALA A 233 37.63 43.69 -4.28
CA ALA A 233 37.96 45.04 -3.85
C ALA A 233 39.27 45.10 -3.05
N ILE A 234 39.48 44.16 -2.10
CA ILE A 234 40.73 44.06 -1.34
C ILE A 234 41.91 43.79 -2.26
N ASN A 235 41.72 42.95 -3.29
CA ASN A 235 42.77 42.64 -4.25
C ASN A 235 43.16 43.87 -5.08
N ASP A 236 42.17 44.66 -5.53
CA ASP A 236 42.42 45.92 -6.23
C ASP A 236 43.15 46.94 -5.33
N ASP A 237 42.75 47.04 -4.06
CA ASP A 237 43.42 47.90 -3.07
C ASP A 237 44.87 47.45 -2.81
N THR A 238 45.09 46.13 -2.73
CA THR A 238 46.44 45.56 -2.56
C THR A 238 47.32 45.92 -3.75
N MET A 239 46.83 45.74 -4.99
CA MET A 239 47.56 46.13 -6.20
C MET A 239 47.90 47.63 -6.22
N ARG A 240 46.97 48.48 -5.79
CA ARG A 240 47.19 49.92 -5.68
C ARG A 240 48.30 50.24 -4.67
N LEU A 241 48.23 49.65 -3.47
CA LEU A 241 49.24 49.86 -2.43
C LEU A 241 50.62 49.35 -2.85
N GLU A 242 50.70 48.22 -3.56
CA GLU A 242 51.96 47.72 -4.12
C GLU A 242 52.56 48.69 -5.14
N MET A 243 51.74 49.30 -6.00
CA MET A 243 52.20 50.32 -6.93
C MET A 243 52.69 51.58 -6.21
N GLU A 244 51.96 52.05 -5.20
CA GLU A 244 52.37 53.20 -4.37
C GLU A 244 53.68 52.93 -3.64
N LEU A 245 53.84 51.73 -3.05
CA LEU A 245 55.08 51.31 -2.38
C LEU A 245 56.25 51.31 -3.36
N LYS A 246 56.06 50.77 -4.57
CA LYS A 246 57.10 50.77 -5.61
C LYS A 246 57.50 52.19 -6.03
N GLN A 247 56.52 53.09 -6.13
CA GLN A 247 56.78 54.50 -6.44
C GLN A 247 57.55 55.20 -5.31
N GLN A 248 57.15 54.98 -4.05
CA GLN A 248 57.84 55.54 -2.88
C GLN A 248 59.26 54.99 -2.75
N SER A 249 59.47 53.70 -3.00
CA SER A 249 60.80 53.08 -3.04
C SER A 249 61.71 53.78 -4.05
N GLY A 250 61.24 54.01 -5.28
CA GLY A 250 62.00 54.77 -6.28
C GLY A 250 62.28 56.23 -5.88
N ALA A 251 61.36 56.87 -5.13
CA ALA A 251 61.60 58.21 -4.60
C ALA A 251 62.66 58.23 -3.48
N VAL A 252 62.70 57.19 -2.64
CA VAL A 252 63.73 57.01 -1.60
C VAL A 252 65.10 56.81 -2.25
N ASP A 253 65.20 56.02 -3.31
CA ASP A 253 66.45 55.83 -4.04
C ASP A 253 66.97 57.15 -4.62
N LEU A 254 66.09 57.94 -5.25
CA LEU A 254 66.43 59.27 -5.77
C LEU A 254 66.86 60.25 -4.67
N ASN A 255 66.16 60.26 -3.54
CA ASN A 255 66.50 61.10 -2.40
C ASN A 255 67.84 60.69 -1.77
N THR A 256 68.13 59.38 -1.71
CA THR A 256 69.41 58.85 -1.22
C THR A 256 70.54 59.30 -2.16
N ALA A 257 70.38 59.13 -3.46
CA ALA A 257 71.35 59.61 -4.45
C ALA A 257 71.55 61.14 -4.40
N CYS A 258 70.49 61.91 -4.14
CA CYS A 258 70.59 63.36 -3.96
C CYS A 258 71.36 63.73 -2.69
N ARG A 259 71.09 63.02 -1.58
CA ARG A 259 71.81 63.19 -0.31
C ARG A 259 73.29 62.90 -0.48
N ASP A 260 73.65 61.82 -1.16
CA ASP A 260 75.06 61.45 -1.40
C ASP A 260 75.79 62.54 -2.18
N LYS A 261 75.17 63.10 -3.23
CA LYS A 261 75.73 64.24 -3.98
C LYS A 261 75.87 65.51 -3.15
N LEU A 262 74.92 65.78 -2.25
CA LEU A 262 75.01 66.92 -1.34
C LEU A 262 76.12 66.71 -0.30
N GLN A 263 76.29 65.48 0.19
CA GLN A 263 77.37 65.11 1.10
C GLN A 263 78.74 65.29 0.44
N GLU A 264 78.91 64.81 -0.79
CA GLU A 264 80.15 65.00 -1.57
C GLU A 264 80.48 66.49 -1.74
N LYS A 265 79.49 67.32 -2.10
CA LYS A 265 79.66 68.77 -2.17
C LYS A 265 80.01 69.41 -0.83
N ALA A 266 79.41 68.94 0.27
CA ALA A 266 79.71 69.44 1.60
C ALA A 266 81.16 69.10 2.01
N ASP A 267 81.62 67.90 1.69
CA ASP A 267 83.00 67.47 1.93
C ASP A 267 84.00 68.27 1.08
N ASP A 268 83.67 68.55 -0.18
CA ASP A 268 84.49 69.43 -1.03
C ASP A 268 84.59 70.85 -0.50
N LEU A 269 83.46 71.43 -0.09
CA LEU A 269 83.45 72.75 0.54
C LEU A 269 84.25 72.78 1.84
N ARG A 270 84.19 71.72 2.65
CA ARG A 270 85.01 71.59 3.87
C ARG A 270 86.50 71.57 3.53
N ARG A 271 86.91 70.82 2.50
CA ARG A 271 88.31 70.79 2.03
C ARG A 271 88.78 72.15 1.54
N GLU A 272 87.94 72.90 0.81
CA GLU A 272 88.26 74.26 0.38
C GLU A 272 88.35 75.23 1.55
N GLN A 273 87.47 75.11 2.54
CA GLN A 273 87.54 75.90 3.77
C GLN A 273 88.85 75.64 4.53
N GLU A 274 89.26 74.38 4.69
CA GLU A 274 90.54 74.04 5.32
C GLU A 274 91.75 74.63 4.57
N LYS A 275 91.71 74.67 3.23
CA LYS A 275 92.76 75.31 2.42
C LYS A 275 92.80 76.82 2.67
N LEU A 276 91.63 77.47 2.71
CA LEU A 276 91.53 78.90 2.98
C LEU A 276 91.99 79.23 4.40
N ASP A 277 91.62 78.43 5.40
CA ASP A 277 92.07 78.62 6.78
C ASP A 277 93.59 78.51 6.91
N LYS A 278 94.20 77.51 6.25
CA LYS A 278 95.68 77.44 6.15
C LYS A 278 96.27 78.68 5.51
N LYS A 279 95.65 79.19 4.45
CA LYS A 279 96.13 80.40 3.77
C LYS A 279 96.03 81.64 4.66
N VAL A 280 94.97 81.75 5.45
CA VAL A 280 94.80 82.83 6.44
C VAL A 280 95.88 82.74 7.51
N GLU A 281 96.19 81.54 8.02
CA GLU A 281 97.27 81.35 9.00
C GLU A 281 98.65 81.71 8.43
N GLU A 282 98.95 81.32 7.18
CA GLU A 282 100.18 81.74 6.48
C GLU A 282 100.27 83.27 6.39
N LEU A 283 99.20 83.94 5.95
CA LEU A 283 99.16 85.40 5.83
C LEU A 283 99.26 86.09 7.19
N ARG A 284 98.68 85.52 8.25
CA ARG A 284 98.83 86.02 9.63
C ARG A 284 100.28 85.91 10.09
N ALA A 285 100.93 84.78 9.85
CA ALA A 285 102.34 84.58 10.18
C ALA A 285 103.24 85.56 9.43
N GLU A 286 103.00 85.77 8.13
CA GLU A 286 103.71 86.75 7.32
C GLU A 286 103.49 88.18 7.83
N SER A 287 102.25 88.56 8.14
CA SER A 287 101.92 89.86 8.72
C SER A 287 102.62 90.09 10.06
N ASN A 288 102.67 89.09 10.93
CA ASN A 288 103.37 89.18 12.22
C ASN A 288 104.88 89.33 12.03
N ALA A 289 105.47 88.57 11.10
CA ALA A 289 106.89 88.69 10.77
C ALA A 289 107.25 90.08 10.22
N LEU A 290 106.40 90.62 9.33
CA LEU A 290 106.54 91.99 8.82
C LEU A 290 106.38 93.04 9.94
N GLN A 291 105.43 92.84 10.85
CA GLN A 291 105.27 93.72 12.01
C GLN A 291 106.51 93.70 12.91
N GLU A 292 107.06 92.52 13.21
CA GLU A 292 108.30 92.39 13.98
C GLU A 292 109.47 93.08 13.27
N HIS A 293 109.62 92.86 11.97
CA HIS A 293 110.62 93.56 11.16
C HIS A 293 110.46 95.08 11.23
N ASN A 294 109.24 95.60 11.12
CA ASN A 294 108.96 97.03 11.27
C ASN A 294 109.31 97.55 12.66
N THR A 295 109.03 96.79 13.74
CA THR A 295 109.41 97.21 15.09
C THR A 295 110.94 97.27 15.26
N LYS A 296 111.69 96.33 14.68
CA LYS A 296 113.15 96.34 14.67
C LYS A 296 113.70 97.53 13.88
N ALA A 297 113.18 97.78 12.69
CA ALA A 297 113.57 98.92 11.87
C ALA A 297 113.28 100.26 12.57
N LEU A 298 112.12 100.40 13.23
CA LEU A 298 111.79 101.59 14.03
C LEU A 298 112.72 101.78 15.23
N ALA A 299 113.12 100.70 15.90
CA ALA A 299 114.10 100.76 16.98
C ALA A 299 115.48 101.19 16.48
N GLU A 300 115.91 100.70 15.31
CA GLU A 300 117.15 101.09 14.66
C GLU A 300 117.12 102.57 14.23
N ILE A 301 116.03 103.02 13.62
CA ILE A 301 115.80 104.44 13.32
C ILE A 301 115.89 105.27 14.60
N SER A 302 115.21 104.86 15.68
CA SER A 302 115.25 105.58 16.97
C SER A 302 116.67 105.64 17.56
N PHE A 303 117.46 104.57 17.40
CA PHE A 303 118.85 104.53 17.81
C PHE A 303 119.72 105.48 16.97
N LEU A 304 119.54 105.48 15.65
CA LEU A 304 120.22 106.40 14.73
C LEU A 304 119.83 107.87 15.02
N GLU A 305 118.56 108.15 15.26
CA GLU A 305 118.07 109.48 15.64
C GLU A 305 118.68 109.98 16.95
N ARG A 306 118.92 109.08 17.92
CA ARG A 306 119.63 109.41 19.18
C ARG A 306 121.13 109.60 18.99
N SER A 307 121.77 108.90 18.04
CA SER A 307 123.21 109.01 17.81
C SER A 307 123.59 110.25 16.98
N ILE A 308 122.70 110.73 16.09
CA ILE A 308 122.92 111.94 15.27
C ILE A 308 123.26 113.18 16.13
N PRO A 309 122.54 113.52 17.23
CA PRO A 309 122.92 114.63 18.10
C PRO A 309 124.31 114.47 18.69
N THR A 310 124.66 113.28 19.20
CA THR A 310 125.99 113.00 19.75
C THR A 310 127.08 113.16 18.69
N LEU A 311 126.84 112.67 17.47
CA LEU A 311 127.74 112.88 16.33
C LEU A 311 127.82 114.35 15.91
N ARG A 312 126.72 115.12 15.96
CA ARG A 312 126.74 116.58 15.71
C ARG A 312 127.54 117.32 16.77
N VAL A 313 127.43 116.93 18.05
CA VAL A 313 128.23 117.50 19.13
C VAL A 313 129.69 117.16 18.92
N ALA A 314 130.03 115.89 18.66
CA ALA A 314 131.40 115.49 18.36
C ALA A 314 131.97 116.19 17.12
N LEU A 315 131.16 116.41 16.08
CA LEU A 315 131.54 117.17 14.89
C LEU A 315 131.72 118.67 15.22
N GLY A 316 130.87 119.25 16.05
CA GLY A 316 130.98 120.62 16.53
C GLY A 316 132.20 120.82 17.43
N GLU A 317 132.50 119.86 18.30
CA GLU A 317 133.74 119.80 19.08
C GLU A 317 134.96 119.66 18.18
N ALA A 318 134.92 118.79 17.17
CA ALA A 318 136.00 118.65 16.19
C ALA A 318 136.18 119.92 15.33
N ALA A 319 135.10 120.57 14.94
CA ALA A 319 135.12 121.86 14.23
C ALA A 319 135.70 122.97 15.12
N SER A 320 135.27 123.05 16.38
CA SER A 320 135.83 124.00 17.36
C SER A 320 137.30 123.69 17.65
N ARG A 321 137.68 122.42 17.70
CA ARG A 321 139.07 121.96 17.86
C ARG A 321 139.90 122.29 16.63
N LYS A 322 139.33 122.18 15.43
CA LYS A 322 139.97 122.62 14.17
C LYS A 322 140.12 124.14 14.13
N GLU A 323 139.12 124.89 14.57
CA GLU A 323 139.18 126.36 14.64
C GLU A 323 140.23 126.79 15.67
N ASN A 324 140.26 126.17 16.86
CA ASN A 324 141.32 126.34 17.84
C ASN A 324 142.70 125.95 17.30
N LEU A 325 142.82 124.85 16.54
CA LEU A 325 144.07 124.47 15.91
C LEU A 325 144.47 125.42 14.78
N THR A 326 143.51 126.05 14.10
CA THR A 326 143.77 127.05 13.06
C THR A 326 144.21 128.37 13.70
N ALA A 327 143.57 128.80 14.78
CA ALA A 327 144.00 129.93 15.60
C ALA A 327 145.36 129.66 16.25
N GLN A 328 145.61 128.45 16.78
CA GLN A 328 146.93 128.03 17.27
C GLN A 328 147.94 128.00 16.15
N LYS A 329 147.56 127.64 14.92
CA LYS A 329 148.46 127.66 13.76
C LYS A 329 148.79 129.09 13.34
N GLU A 330 147.81 130.00 13.30
CA GLU A 330 148.05 131.43 13.02
C GLU A 330 148.89 132.07 14.14
N GLU A 331 148.67 131.71 15.40
CA GLU A 331 149.51 132.13 16.53
C GLU A 331 150.91 131.50 16.46
N LEU A 332 151.04 130.24 16.02
CA LEU A 332 152.33 129.60 15.78
C LEU A 332 153.06 130.21 14.58
N ASP A 333 152.37 130.62 13.51
CA ASP A 333 152.95 131.29 12.35
C ASP A 333 153.44 132.70 12.74
N ALA A 334 152.68 133.44 13.56
CA ALA A 334 153.11 134.71 14.16
C ALA A 334 154.26 134.51 15.17
N ARG A 335 154.23 133.46 15.98
CA ARG A 335 155.34 133.07 16.86
C ARG A 335 156.51 132.50 16.10
N LEU A 336 156.37 132.01 14.87
CA LEU A 336 157.47 131.56 14.00
C LEU A 336 158.24 132.76 13.44
N GLU A 337 157.55 133.81 12.98
CA GLU A 337 158.21 135.08 12.65
C GLU A 337 158.90 135.70 13.88
N GLU A 338 158.31 135.56 15.08
CA GLU A 338 158.92 136.07 16.32
C GLU A 338 160.04 135.15 16.86
N THR A 339 159.97 133.83 16.65
CA THR A 339 160.98 132.87 17.09
C THR A 339 162.14 132.72 16.11
N GLU A 340 161.98 133.05 14.83
CA GLU A 340 163.13 133.32 13.95
C GLU A 340 163.93 134.55 14.45
N GLY A 341 163.26 135.53 15.08
CA GLY A 341 163.91 136.63 15.81
C GLY A 341 164.54 136.22 17.15
N LYS A 342 163.91 135.31 17.91
CA LYS A 342 164.37 134.87 19.26
C LYS A 342 165.31 133.67 19.25
N ILE A 343 165.43 132.91 18.16
CA ILE A 343 166.45 131.85 17.95
C ILE A 343 167.87 132.44 17.97
N HIS A 344 168.03 133.73 17.68
CA HIS A 344 169.29 134.45 17.88
C HIS A 344 169.63 134.77 19.35
N GLU A 345 168.67 134.71 20.28
CA GLU A 345 168.84 135.13 21.67
C GLU A 345 168.70 133.99 22.71
N LEU A 346 167.98 132.90 22.39
CA LEU A 346 167.70 131.78 23.32
C LEU A 346 168.61 130.56 23.20
N SER A 347 169.80 130.70 22.57
CA SER A 347 170.92 129.77 22.80
C SER A 347 171.51 129.90 24.21
N HIS A 348 171.10 130.92 24.98
CA HIS A 348 171.64 131.24 26.30
C HIS A 348 170.70 130.84 27.46
N ALA A 349 169.56 130.20 27.19
CA ALA A 349 168.52 129.97 28.20
C ALA A 349 168.20 128.51 28.50
N VAL A 350 169.26 127.70 28.49
CA VAL A 350 169.60 126.99 29.73
C VAL A 350 168.71 125.76 30.06
N GLU A 351 169.24 124.54 30.08
CA GLU A 351 170.17 124.17 31.15
C GLU A 351 169.56 124.31 32.59
N LEU A 352 168.24 124.45 32.77
CA LEU A 352 167.67 124.54 34.13
C LEU A 352 166.35 123.83 34.44
N LEU A 353 165.77 122.99 33.58
CA LEU A 353 164.52 122.30 33.97
C LEU A 353 164.43 120.83 33.53
N GLU A 354 165.57 120.13 33.58
CA GLU A 354 165.59 118.75 34.06
C GLU A 354 165.47 118.77 35.59
N GLN A 355 164.82 117.75 36.18
CA GLN A 355 164.61 117.47 37.63
C GLN A 355 163.26 118.00 38.17
N THR A 356 162.27 117.21 38.60
CA THR A 356 162.26 115.83 39.11
C THR A 356 160.82 115.30 39.24
N GLU A 357 160.56 114.16 38.57
CA GLU A 357 159.86 112.97 39.10
C GLU A 357 158.32 112.86 39.22
N LEU A 358 157.70 112.15 38.26
CA LEU A 358 156.41 111.46 38.43
C LEU A 358 156.18 110.26 37.46
N PRO A 359 156.98 109.15 37.49
CA PRO A 359 156.54 107.92 36.84
C PRO A 359 156.73 106.66 37.71
N ALA A 360 156.02 106.56 38.84
CA ALA A 360 155.92 105.30 39.61
C ALA A 360 154.46 104.87 39.93
N LYS A 361 153.43 105.60 39.49
CA LYS A 361 152.01 105.30 39.77
C LYS A 361 151.19 104.76 38.57
N ALA A 362 151.79 104.61 37.39
CA ALA A 362 151.05 104.22 36.17
C ALA A 362 150.83 102.70 35.99
N LYS A 363 151.52 101.81 36.71
CA LYS A 363 151.45 100.34 36.47
C LYS A 363 150.47 99.55 37.36
N LYS A 364 149.95 100.13 38.46
CA LYS A 364 148.95 99.48 39.34
C LYS A 364 147.48 99.78 39.01
N LYS A 365 147.21 100.77 38.14
CA LYS A 365 145.86 101.14 37.70
C LYS A 365 145.32 100.21 36.59
N SER A 366 146.19 99.75 35.69
CA SER A 366 145.82 98.91 34.54
C SER A 366 145.36 97.49 34.92
N ASP A 367 145.92 96.89 35.98
CA ASP A 367 145.61 95.50 36.37
C ASP A 367 144.29 95.36 37.15
N VAL A 368 143.81 96.46 37.76
CA VAL A 368 142.52 96.51 38.47
C VAL A 368 141.36 96.79 37.50
N GLU A 369 141.60 97.55 36.43
CA GLU A 369 140.59 97.85 35.40
C GLU A 369 140.27 96.61 34.53
N LEU A 370 141.22 95.71 34.29
CA LEU A 370 140.99 94.43 33.57
C LEU A 370 140.17 93.42 34.37
N LYS A 371 140.48 93.23 35.67
CA LYS A 371 139.69 92.33 36.55
C LYS A 371 138.26 92.84 36.83
N LEU A 372 138.04 94.15 36.78
CA LEU A 372 136.69 94.72 36.90
C LEU A 372 135.83 94.44 35.67
N HIS A 373 136.43 94.37 34.48
CA HIS A 373 135.69 94.09 33.23
C HIS A 373 135.30 92.61 33.13
N GLU A 374 136.22 91.69 33.46
CA GLU A 374 135.94 90.23 33.46
C GLU A 374 134.82 89.85 34.44
N LEU A 375 134.83 90.39 35.66
CA LEU A 375 133.76 90.14 36.65
C LEU A 375 132.43 90.78 36.25
N LYS A 376 132.44 91.86 35.46
CA LYS A 376 131.22 92.51 34.96
C LYS A 376 130.60 91.71 33.82
N ASP A 377 131.42 91.10 32.97
CA ASP A 377 130.97 90.23 31.89
C ASP A 377 130.45 88.89 32.45
N GLU A 378 131.10 88.29 33.45
CA GLU A 378 130.56 87.13 34.18
C GLU A 378 129.22 87.44 34.85
N ASN A 379 129.07 88.61 35.49
CA ASN A 379 127.81 89.00 36.13
C ASN A 379 126.69 89.23 35.09
N ASN A 380 126.99 89.80 33.92
CA ASN A 380 126.03 89.93 32.84
C ASN A 380 125.61 88.56 32.26
N THR A 381 126.55 87.61 32.20
CA THR A 381 126.29 86.25 31.71
C THR A 381 125.38 85.50 32.69
N LEU A 382 125.70 85.56 34.00
CA LEU A 382 124.86 84.98 35.05
C LEU A 382 123.48 85.66 35.14
N GLN A 383 123.37 86.96 34.92
CA GLN A 383 122.07 87.65 34.85
C GLN A 383 121.23 87.19 33.65
N ASN A 384 121.84 86.94 32.50
CA ASN A 384 121.15 86.38 31.34
C ASN A 384 120.73 84.93 31.59
N ASP A 385 121.57 84.13 32.24
CA ASP A 385 121.22 82.75 32.61
C ASP A 385 120.08 82.71 33.63
N ILE A 386 120.10 83.59 34.64
CA ILE A 386 118.99 83.75 35.59
C ILE A 386 117.70 84.14 34.86
N ARG A 387 117.76 85.10 33.94
CA ARG A 387 116.59 85.54 33.16
C ARG A 387 116.04 84.45 32.26
N ASN A 388 116.91 83.64 31.66
CA ASN A 388 116.51 82.47 30.87
C ASN A 388 115.87 81.38 31.75
N CYS A 389 116.40 81.16 32.96
CA CYS A 389 115.77 80.26 33.94
C CYS A 389 114.42 80.79 34.42
N GLU A 390 114.27 82.10 34.66
CA GLU A 390 113.00 82.72 35.03
C GLU A 390 111.94 82.57 33.92
N MET A 391 112.32 82.82 32.67
CA MET A 391 111.45 82.57 31.51
C MET A 391 111.05 81.10 31.40
N SER A 392 112.00 80.18 31.58
CA SER A 392 111.70 78.74 31.55
C SER A 392 110.78 78.31 32.70
N ILE A 393 110.90 78.94 33.87
CA ILE A 393 110.01 78.69 35.01
C ILE A 393 108.60 79.20 34.72
N ASP A 394 108.45 80.37 34.12
CA ASP A 394 107.14 80.93 33.77
C ASP A 394 106.48 80.13 32.64
N ASP A 395 107.25 79.66 31.64
CA ASP A 395 106.78 78.69 30.63
C ASP A 395 106.29 77.39 31.30
N HIS A 396 107.03 76.89 32.30
CA HIS A 396 106.62 75.70 33.06
C HIS A 396 105.37 75.94 33.91
N LYS A 397 105.17 77.13 34.49
CA LYS A 397 103.94 77.49 35.20
C LYS A 397 102.76 77.56 34.25
N GLN A 398 102.91 78.23 33.10
CA GLN A 398 101.86 78.31 32.09
C GLN A 398 101.48 76.90 31.59
N LYS A 399 102.47 76.06 31.32
CA LYS A 399 102.24 74.67 30.89
C LYS A 399 101.59 73.82 31.99
N LYS A 400 101.89 74.08 33.26
CA LYS A 400 101.19 73.46 34.40
C LYS A 400 99.73 73.88 34.43
N ASP A 401 99.44 75.17 34.29
CA ASP A 401 98.06 75.70 34.31
C ASP A 401 97.24 75.14 33.12
N GLU A 402 97.85 75.04 31.93
CA GLU A 402 97.26 74.38 30.75
C GLU A 402 96.96 72.89 31.01
N LEU A 403 97.88 72.16 31.65
CA LEU A 403 97.67 70.76 32.01
C LEU A 403 96.59 70.60 33.09
N GLU A 404 96.49 71.53 34.05
CA GLU A 404 95.47 71.53 35.10
C GLU A 404 94.08 71.80 34.51
N GLN A 405 93.97 72.73 33.57
CA GLN A 405 92.73 72.96 32.81
C GLN A 405 92.34 71.75 31.95
N ARG A 406 93.32 71.12 31.28
CA ARG A 406 93.07 69.93 30.47
C ARG A 406 92.66 68.73 31.32
N LYS A 407 93.24 68.57 32.51
CA LYS A 407 92.83 67.57 33.48
C LYS A 407 91.39 67.79 33.93
N LYS A 408 91.02 69.03 34.29
CA LYS A 408 89.64 69.35 34.67
C LYS A 408 88.64 69.07 33.54
N LYS A 409 88.98 69.42 32.29
CA LYS A 409 88.14 69.13 31.13
C LYS A 409 87.96 67.61 30.91
N LEU A 410 89.03 66.83 31.09
CA LEU A 410 88.95 65.38 31.02
C LEU A 410 88.12 64.77 32.15
N GLU A 411 88.17 65.33 33.36
CA GLU A 411 87.32 64.91 34.49
C GLU A 411 85.83 65.22 34.21
N ASP A 412 85.52 66.38 33.63
CA ASP A 412 84.17 66.75 33.20
C ASP A 412 83.66 65.82 32.07
N GLU A 413 84.49 65.52 31.08
CA GLU A 413 84.19 64.56 30.01
C GLU A 413 83.99 63.14 30.57
N GLN A 414 84.80 62.72 31.55
CA GLN A 414 84.64 61.43 32.24
C GLN A 414 83.32 61.36 33.01
N HIS A 415 82.93 62.44 33.69
CA HIS A 415 81.64 62.51 34.38
C HIS A 415 80.47 62.44 33.39
N GLN A 416 80.54 63.15 32.27
CA GLN A 416 79.53 63.12 31.22
C GLN A 416 79.39 61.72 30.60
N VAL A 417 80.50 61.06 30.30
CA VAL A 417 80.50 59.67 29.80
C VAL A 417 79.91 58.72 30.85
N THR A 418 80.20 58.93 32.14
CA THR A 418 79.65 58.10 33.23
C THR A 418 78.14 58.27 33.36
N GLU A 419 77.62 59.49 33.22
CA GLU A 419 76.17 59.76 33.18
C GLU A 419 75.50 59.09 31.98
N GLN A 420 76.07 59.24 30.78
CA GLN A 420 75.55 58.57 29.57
C GLN A 420 75.57 57.05 29.71
N LEU A 421 76.61 56.49 30.35
CA LEU A 421 76.71 55.06 30.62
C LEU A 421 75.57 54.61 31.54
N ASN A 422 75.30 55.35 32.61
CA ASN A 422 74.23 55.05 33.56
C ASN A 422 72.83 55.17 32.93
N GLU A 423 72.60 56.17 32.09
CA GLU A 423 71.35 56.29 31.31
C GLU A 423 71.18 55.10 30.36
N THR A 424 72.26 54.69 29.69
CA THR A 424 72.25 53.53 28.80
C THR A 424 71.98 52.24 29.57
N TYR A 425 72.57 52.07 30.77
CA TYR A 425 72.26 50.95 31.65
C TYR A 425 70.80 50.94 32.11
N GLY A 426 70.22 52.10 32.40
CA GLY A 426 68.79 52.24 32.69
C GLY A 426 67.92 51.79 31.52
N GLN A 427 68.20 52.28 30.31
CA GLN A 427 67.49 51.88 29.10
C GLN A 427 67.64 50.37 28.80
N ILE A 428 68.82 49.79 29.03
CA ILE A 428 69.05 48.35 28.88
C ILE A 428 68.19 47.56 29.87
N ASN A 429 68.07 48.00 31.13
CA ASN A 429 67.21 47.36 32.12
C ASN A 429 65.73 47.45 31.72
N ASP A 430 65.26 48.62 31.30
CA ASP A 430 63.88 48.82 30.84
C ASP A 430 63.57 47.94 29.61
N MET A 431 64.52 47.83 28.67
CA MET A 431 64.40 46.91 27.54
C MET A 431 64.41 45.44 27.99
N GLY A 432 65.22 45.09 29.00
CA GLY A 432 65.24 43.75 29.59
C GLY A 432 63.88 43.36 30.19
N GLU A 433 63.26 44.26 30.95
CA GLU A 433 61.92 44.06 31.50
C GLU A 433 60.85 43.91 30.39
N ASN A 434 60.92 44.74 29.34
CA ASN A 434 60.05 44.62 28.18
C ASN A 434 60.23 43.30 27.43
N ILE A 435 61.48 42.82 27.28
CA ILE A 435 61.77 41.52 26.67
C ILE A 435 61.17 40.39 27.51
N SER A 436 61.30 40.44 28.84
CA SER A 436 60.69 39.44 29.72
C SER A 436 59.16 39.43 29.60
N HIS A 437 58.51 40.59 29.58
CA HIS A 437 57.07 40.70 29.41
C HIS A 437 56.60 40.16 28.03
N LEU A 438 57.33 40.47 26.95
CA LEU A 438 57.03 39.95 25.62
C LEU A 438 57.23 38.44 25.53
N GLN A 439 58.26 37.89 26.19
CA GLN A 439 58.47 36.44 26.29
C GLN A 439 57.33 35.74 27.03
N GLU A 440 56.81 36.37 28.08
CA GLU A 440 55.67 35.84 28.84
C GLU A 440 54.39 35.86 27.99
N GLN A 441 54.14 36.94 27.24
CA GLN A 441 53.03 37.01 26.28
C GLN A 441 53.15 35.99 25.14
N ILE A 442 54.37 35.76 24.62
CA ILE A 442 54.62 34.72 23.61
C ILE A 442 54.30 33.35 24.20
N HIS A 443 54.76 33.05 25.42
CA HIS A 443 54.50 31.77 26.06
C HIS A 443 53.00 31.53 26.30
N GLU A 444 52.26 32.57 26.71
CA GLU A 444 50.81 32.50 26.92
C GLU A 444 50.05 32.29 25.59
N LEU A 445 50.48 32.95 24.51
CA LEU A 445 49.93 32.75 23.18
C LEU A 445 50.26 31.36 22.62
N GLU A 446 51.47 30.85 22.83
CA GLU A 446 51.89 29.49 22.48
C GLU A 446 51.04 28.45 23.19
N GLN A 447 50.80 28.61 24.51
CA GLN A 447 49.93 27.70 25.27
C GLN A 447 48.47 27.72 24.78
N GLN A 448 47.96 28.89 24.41
CA GLN A 448 46.62 29.04 23.86
C GLN A 448 46.50 28.43 22.44
N LEU A 449 47.55 28.53 21.62
CA LEU A 449 47.63 27.91 20.30
C LEU A 449 47.73 26.38 20.41
N GLU A 450 48.56 25.86 21.30
CA GLU A 450 48.75 24.42 21.49
C GLU A 450 47.50 23.76 22.11
N GLY A 451 46.80 24.45 23.01
CA GLY A 451 45.53 23.99 23.59
C GLY A 451 44.36 23.98 22.60
N LYS A 452 44.31 24.91 21.64
CA LYS A 452 43.20 25.04 20.67
C LYS A 452 43.45 24.32 19.33
N SER A 453 44.70 24.22 18.88
CA SER A 453 45.00 23.81 17.50
C SER A 453 45.04 22.30 17.25
N GLN A 454 45.49 21.49 18.22
CA GLN A 454 45.73 20.05 17.95
C GLN A 454 44.73 19.13 18.66
N LYS A 455 44.47 19.33 19.97
CA LYS A 455 43.63 18.40 20.74
C LYS A 455 42.14 18.54 20.44
N GLY A 456 41.64 19.77 20.33
CA GLY A 456 40.23 20.03 20.01
C GLY A 456 39.87 19.68 18.57
N LEU A 457 40.79 19.94 17.63
CA LEU A 457 40.60 19.61 16.22
C LEU A 457 40.67 18.09 15.98
N ALA A 458 41.62 17.39 16.62
CA ALA A 458 41.73 15.93 16.54
C ALA A 458 40.48 15.22 17.07
N LEU A 459 39.98 15.63 18.25
CA LEU A 459 38.76 15.05 18.83
C LEU A 459 37.51 15.32 17.98
N ASN A 460 37.40 16.51 17.37
CA ASN A 460 36.29 16.84 16.48
C ASN A 460 36.35 16.01 15.18
N LEU A 461 37.55 15.84 14.61
CA LEU A 461 37.75 15.02 13.42
C LEU A 461 37.51 13.53 13.71
N GLU A 462 37.97 13.00 14.84
CA GLU A 462 37.70 11.62 15.27
C GLU A 462 36.19 11.37 15.47
N ALA A 463 35.48 12.30 16.13
CA ALA A 463 34.03 12.21 16.29
C ALA A 463 33.31 12.22 14.93
N ARG A 464 33.75 13.06 14.00
CA ARG A 464 33.16 13.17 12.66
C ARG A 464 33.45 11.93 11.81
N ILE A 465 34.64 11.35 11.92
CA ILE A 465 35.01 10.08 11.27
C ILE A 465 34.13 8.94 11.80
N ALA A 466 33.92 8.85 13.11
CA ALA A 466 33.04 7.85 13.71
C ALA A 466 31.58 8.01 13.24
N GLU A 467 31.09 9.25 13.13
CA GLU A 467 29.75 9.54 12.62
C GLU A 467 29.59 9.13 11.15
N TYR A 468 30.60 9.39 10.30
CA TYR A 468 30.60 8.93 8.91
C TYR A 468 30.65 7.40 8.78
N GLN A 469 31.41 6.71 9.63
CA GLN A 469 31.47 5.25 9.65
C GLN A 469 30.11 4.65 10.04
N ASN A 470 29.43 5.20 11.05
CA ASN A 470 28.08 4.76 11.43
C ASN A 470 27.06 4.99 10.31
N ARG A 471 27.11 6.16 9.66
CA ARG A 471 26.25 6.43 8.50
C ARG A 471 26.50 5.46 7.35
N LYS A 472 27.76 5.11 7.08
CA LYS A 472 28.12 4.12 6.06
C LYS A 472 27.51 2.75 6.37
N ILE A 473 27.62 2.28 7.60
CA ILE A 473 27.02 1.00 8.04
C ILE A 473 25.49 1.05 7.88
N GLU A 474 24.83 2.15 8.24
CA GLU A 474 23.38 2.27 8.06
C GLU A 474 22.98 2.31 6.57
N CYS A 475 23.77 2.96 5.71
CA CYS A 475 23.57 2.92 4.26
C CYS A 475 23.68 1.49 3.70
N GLU A 476 24.72 0.74 4.08
CA GLU A 476 24.90 -0.66 3.68
C GLU A 476 23.72 -1.53 4.15
N ARG A 477 23.20 -1.27 5.36
CA ARG A 477 22.03 -1.97 5.92
C ARG A 477 20.74 -1.65 5.15
N LEU A 478 20.55 -0.39 4.77
CA LEU A 478 19.41 0.04 3.95
C LEU A 478 19.49 -0.53 2.54
N GLU A 479 20.67 -0.58 1.93
CA GLU A 479 20.90 -1.24 0.63
C GLU A 479 20.52 -2.73 0.68
N GLN A 480 21.00 -3.47 1.69
CA GLN A 480 20.60 -4.87 1.87
C GLN A 480 19.08 -5.05 2.01
N LYS A 481 18.42 -4.12 2.72
CA LYS A 481 16.97 -4.15 2.90
C LYS A 481 16.23 -3.86 1.58
N LEU A 482 16.75 -2.94 0.77
CA LEU A 482 16.22 -2.62 -0.55
C LEU A 482 16.38 -3.80 -1.52
N GLU A 483 17.56 -4.45 -1.53
CA GLU A 483 17.85 -5.64 -2.34
C GLU A 483 16.89 -6.80 -2.00
N ALA A 484 16.62 -7.00 -0.71
CA ALA A 484 15.67 -8.00 -0.23
C ALA A 484 14.22 -7.67 -0.66
N GLN A 485 13.82 -6.40 -0.57
CA GLN A 485 12.50 -5.95 -1.05
C GLN A 485 12.38 -6.10 -2.57
N GLN A 486 13.42 -5.78 -3.33
CA GLN A 486 13.46 -5.96 -4.78
C GLN A 486 13.34 -7.43 -5.17
N SER A 487 14.01 -8.32 -4.44
CA SER A 487 13.91 -9.77 -4.63
C SER A 487 12.50 -10.29 -4.35
N GLN A 488 11.85 -9.81 -3.29
CA GLN A 488 10.45 -10.14 -3.00
C GLN A 488 9.49 -9.62 -4.08
N LEU A 489 9.71 -8.40 -4.57
CA LEU A 489 8.90 -7.82 -5.64
C LEU A 489 9.04 -8.62 -6.93
N ASN A 490 10.26 -9.03 -7.28
CA ASN A 490 10.52 -9.88 -8.44
C ASN A 490 9.81 -11.24 -8.32
N ALA A 491 9.90 -11.90 -7.16
CA ALA A 491 9.19 -13.15 -6.90
C ALA A 491 7.66 -12.99 -7.04
N LYS A 492 7.11 -11.90 -6.50
CA LYS A 492 5.67 -11.59 -6.64
C LYS A 492 5.27 -11.30 -8.09
N ASN A 493 6.10 -10.61 -8.86
CA ASN A 493 5.86 -10.37 -10.28
C ASN A 493 5.89 -11.69 -11.09
N THR A 494 6.79 -12.62 -10.76
CA THR A 494 6.78 -13.97 -11.36
C THR A 494 5.50 -14.72 -11.02
N GLU A 495 5.04 -14.66 -9.77
CA GLU A 495 3.80 -15.29 -9.32
C GLU A 495 2.57 -14.68 -10.02
N ILE A 496 2.55 -13.36 -10.23
CA ILE A 496 1.52 -12.67 -11.02
C ILE A 496 1.54 -13.11 -12.48
N ALA A 497 2.74 -13.22 -13.09
CA ALA A 497 2.87 -13.69 -14.47
C ALA A 497 2.31 -15.11 -14.65
N GLN A 498 2.65 -16.02 -13.72
CA GLN A 498 2.10 -17.39 -13.71
C GLN A 498 0.58 -17.39 -13.55
N LYS A 499 0.04 -16.58 -12.62
CA LYS A 499 -1.43 -16.47 -12.43
C LYS A 499 -2.13 -15.91 -13.66
N LYS A 500 -1.50 -15.00 -14.39
CA LYS A 500 -2.02 -14.45 -15.65
C LYS A 500 -2.06 -15.50 -16.75
N GLU A 501 -1.01 -16.32 -16.86
CA GLU A 501 -0.95 -17.43 -17.80
C GLU A 501 -1.99 -18.51 -17.47
N GLU A 502 -2.18 -18.85 -16.19
CA GLU A 502 -3.27 -19.72 -15.73
C GLU A 502 -4.66 -19.15 -16.09
N GLN A 503 -4.85 -17.84 -15.93
CA GLN A 503 -6.10 -17.15 -16.28
C GLN A 503 -6.38 -17.21 -17.79
N GLU A 504 -5.37 -16.99 -18.63
CA GLU A 504 -5.49 -17.10 -20.09
C GLU A 504 -5.86 -18.52 -20.52
N VAL A 505 -5.25 -19.54 -19.90
CA VAL A 505 -5.60 -20.95 -20.15
C VAL A 505 -7.04 -21.27 -19.73
N LEU A 506 -7.49 -20.75 -18.58
CA LEU A 506 -8.86 -20.93 -18.10
C LEU A 506 -9.87 -20.22 -18.99
N GLN A 507 -9.56 -19.01 -19.48
CA GLN A 507 -10.40 -18.31 -20.47
C GLN A 507 -10.53 -19.10 -21.76
N LEU A 508 -9.44 -19.66 -22.27
CA LEU A 508 -9.47 -20.47 -23.48
C LEU A 508 -10.38 -21.70 -23.32
N ARG A 509 -10.31 -22.38 -22.17
CA ARG A 509 -11.19 -23.50 -21.84
C ARG A 509 -12.65 -23.08 -21.70
N PHE A 510 -12.90 -21.91 -21.11
CA PHE A 510 -14.26 -21.37 -21.00
C PHE A 510 -14.86 -21.11 -22.39
N SER A 511 -14.12 -20.45 -23.28
CA SER A 511 -14.59 -20.20 -24.65
C SER A 511 -14.78 -21.49 -25.46
N GLN A 512 -13.95 -22.52 -25.23
CA GLN A 512 -14.17 -23.84 -25.83
C GLN A 512 -15.46 -24.49 -25.34
N ALA A 513 -15.70 -24.47 -24.03
CA ALA A 513 -16.92 -25.00 -23.43
C ALA A 513 -18.17 -24.21 -23.87
N GLU A 514 -18.07 -22.88 -24.02
CA GLU A 514 -19.14 -22.04 -24.57
C GLU A 514 -19.48 -22.43 -26.01
N ASN A 515 -18.47 -22.63 -26.87
CA ASN A 515 -18.68 -23.09 -28.25
C ASN A 515 -19.31 -24.50 -28.32
N GLU A 516 -18.88 -25.41 -27.45
CA GLU A 516 -19.49 -26.74 -27.35
C GLU A 516 -20.95 -26.64 -26.91
N LEU A 517 -21.25 -25.76 -25.95
CA LEU A 517 -22.60 -25.53 -25.45
C LEU A 517 -23.51 -24.90 -26.51
N GLU A 518 -23.01 -23.94 -27.29
CA GLU A 518 -23.73 -23.37 -28.44
C GLU A 518 -24.01 -24.44 -29.51
N SER A 519 -23.04 -25.32 -29.79
CA SER A 519 -23.23 -26.45 -30.70
C SER A 519 -24.33 -27.39 -30.19
N TYR A 520 -24.31 -27.74 -28.90
CA TYR A 520 -25.36 -28.56 -28.29
C TYR A 520 -26.72 -27.87 -28.31
N GLN A 521 -26.78 -26.56 -28.06
CA GLN A 521 -28.02 -25.78 -28.18
C GLN A 521 -28.57 -25.78 -29.61
N HIS A 522 -27.70 -25.68 -30.61
CA HIS A 522 -28.09 -25.77 -32.02
C HIS A 522 -28.67 -27.14 -32.35
N SER A 523 -28.00 -28.23 -31.94
CA SER A 523 -28.52 -29.59 -32.13
C SER A 523 -29.86 -29.82 -31.41
N ILE A 524 -30.04 -29.27 -30.19
CA ILE A 524 -31.33 -29.36 -29.49
C ILE A 524 -32.43 -28.60 -30.24
N ALA A 525 -32.12 -27.43 -30.82
CA ALA A 525 -33.07 -26.67 -31.61
C ALA A 525 -33.51 -27.43 -32.88
N GLU A 526 -32.57 -28.05 -33.60
CA GLU A 526 -32.86 -28.91 -34.76
C GLU A 526 -33.72 -30.12 -34.38
N LEU A 527 -33.40 -30.78 -33.26
CA LEU A 527 -34.20 -31.90 -32.76
C LEU A 527 -35.62 -31.49 -32.35
N THR A 528 -35.77 -30.28 -31.80
CA THR A 528 -37.08 -29.72 -31.44
C THR A 528 -37.90 -29.45 -32.70
N GLN A 529 -37.28 -28.89 -33.73
CA GLN A 529 -37.93 -28.68 -35.03
C GLN A 529 -38.38 -30.00 -35.66
N HIS A 530 -37.51 -31.01 -35.69
CA HIS A 530 -37.87 -32.32 -36.24
C HIS A 530 -38.99 -33.01 -35.46
N LYS A 531 -39.04 -32.81 -34.14
CA LYS A 531 -40.16 -33.29 -33.31
C LYS A 531 -41.48 -32.63 -33.69
N ASP A 532 -41.48 -31.32 -33.94
CA ASP A 532 -42.68 -30.58 -34.37
C ASP A 532 -43.12 -31.01 -35.78
N GLU A 533 -42.17 -31.23 -36.69
CA GLU A 533 -42.44 -31.79 -38.03
C GLU A 533 -43.04 -33.21 -37.95
N LEU A 534 -42.55 -34.05 -37.04
CA LEU A 534 -43.10 -35.38 -36.80
C LEU A 534 -44.54 -35.30 -36.27
N ALA A 535 -44.82 -34.36 -35.36
CA ALA A 535 -46.16 -34.15 -34.82
C ALA A 535 -47.17 -33.72 -35.91
N ASP A 536 -46.76 -32.84 -36.84
CA ASP A 536 -47.60 -32.45 -37.99
C ASP A 536 -47.87 -33.65 -38.92
N LEU A 537 -46.85 -34.47 -39.19
CA LEU A 537 -47.00 -35.69 -40.00
C LEU A 537 -47.93 -36.71 -39.33
N GLU A 538 -47.84 -36.90 -38.02
CA GLU A 538 -48.75 -37.76 -37.26
C GLU A 538 -50.20 -37.25 -37.34
N GLN A 539 -50.39 -35.93 -37.26
CA GLN A 539 -51.71 -35.31 -37.40
C GLN A 539 -52.29 -35.51 -38.81
N ARG A 540 -51.47 -35.36 -39.86
CA ARG A 540 -51.89 -35.65 -41.24
C ARG A 540 -52.24 -37.13 -41.43
N LEU A 541 -51.48 -38.04 -40.84
CA LEU A 541 -51.76 -39.48 -40.89
C LEU A 541 -53.09 -39.83 -40.19
N LYS A 542 -53.40 -39.16 -39.08
CA LYS A 542 -54.70 -39.27 -38.39
C LYS A 542 -55.84 -38.85 -39.32
N ILE A 543 -55.73 -37.69 -39.95
CA ILE A 543 -56.75 -37.21 -40.91
C ILE A 543 -56.93 -38.20 -42.06
N LEU A 544 -55.85 -38.75 -42.61
CA LEU A 544 -55.92 -39.74 -43.67
C LEU A 544 -56.63 -41.03 -43.24
N LYS A 545 -56.36 -41.51 -42.01
CA LYS A 545 -57.06 -42.67 -41.41
C LYS A 545 -58.55 -42.41 -41.24
N ASP A 546 -58.93 -41.22 -40.78
CA ASP A 546 -60.33 -40.84 -40.60
C ASP A 546 -61.07 -40.75 -41.94
N VAL A 547 -60.42 -40.18 -42.97
CA VAL A 547 -60.95 -40.14 -44.34
C VAL A 547 -61.12 -41.56 -44.91
N HIS A 548 -60.13 -42.44 -44.72
CA HIS A 548 -60.23 -43.84 -45.15
C HIS A 548 -61.41 -44.56 -44.49
N GLN A 549 -61.60 -44.40 -43.17
CA GLN A 549 -62.73 -45.00 -42.46
C GLN A 549 -64.09 -44.44 -42.93
N ALA A 550 -64.16 -43.15 -43.24
CA ALA A 550 -65.36 -42.53 -43.79
C ALA A 550 -65.71 -43.10 -45.18
N LEU A 551 -64.71 -43.25 -46.06
CA LEU A 551 -64.88 -43.88 -47.37
C LEU A 551 -65.31 -45.35 -47.24
N GLN A 552 -64.74 -46.10 -46.30
CA GLN A 552 -65.10 -47.49 -46.04
C GLN A 552 -66.56 -47.63 -45.55
N LYS A 553 -67.04 -46.69 -44.72
CA LYS A 553 -68.45 -46.61 -44.31
C LYS A 553 -69.38 -46.28 -45.49
N HIS A 554 -68.95 -45.40 -46.40
CA HIS A 554 -69.71 -45.07 -47.60
C HIS A 554 -69.79 -46.24 -48.58
N ALA A 555 -68.68 -46.96 -48.81
CA ALA A 555 -68.66 -48.18 -49.62
C ALA A 555 -69.58 -49.27 -49.05
N LYS A 556 -69.60 -49.43 -47.72
CA LYS A 556 -70.50 -50.38 -47.06
C LYS A 556 -71.98 -49.99 -47.19
N ARG A 557 -72.30 -48.69 -47.09
CA ARG A 557 -73.66 -48.18 -47.35
C ARG A 557 -74.10 -48.35 -48.82
N LEU A 558 -73.17 -48.24 -49.77
CA LEU A 558 -73.42 -48.54 -51.18
C LEU A 558 -73.69 -50.04 -51.42
N SER A 559 -73.03 -50.94 -50.67
CA SER A 559 -73.31 -52.39 -50.75
C SER A 559 -74.64 -52.82 -50.12
N GLU A 560 -75.27 -51.99 -49.28
CA GLU A 560 -76.51 -52.30 -48.56
C GLU A 560 -77.78 -51.71 -49.25
N LEU A 561 -77.63 -50.83 -50.24
CA LEU A 561 -78.74 -50.26 -51.04
C LEU A 561 -79.04 -51.09 -52.30
N SER A 562 -79.68 -52.24 -52.09
CA SER A 562 -80.65 -52.95 -52.95
C SER A 562 -80.28 -53.41 -54.39
N PRO A 563 -80.79 -54.59 -54.82
CA PRO A 563 -80.59 -55.17 -56.15
C PRO A 563 -81.69 -54.73 -57.12
N ILE A 564 -81.37 -53.98 -58.19
CA ILE A 564 -82.12 -53.91 -59.45
C ILE A 564 -81.18 -53.30 -60.52
N GLY A 565 -80.88 -54.07 -61.57
CA GLY A 565 -80.68 -53.59 -62.94
C GLY A 565 -79.38 -52.87 -63.31
N ASN A 566 -78.51 -53.60 -64.05
CA ASN A 566 -77.55 -53.11 -65.04
C ASN A 566 -76.84 -51.77 -64.78
N TYR A 567 -75.63 -51.80 -64.23
CA TYR A 567 -74.57 -50.84 -64.59
C TYR A 567 -73.19 -51.50 -64.47
N SER A 568 -72.41 -51.40 -65.54
CA SER A 568 -71.01 -51.79 -65.71
C SER A 568 -70.01 -50.95 -64.90
N ASP A 569 -70.46 -50.33 -63.81
CA ASP A 569 -69.68 -49.37 -63.02
C ASP A 569 -69.29 -49.91 -61.63
N ALA A 570 -69.77 -51.08 -61.24
CA ALA A 570 -69.40 -51.73 -59.97
C ALA A 570 -68.00 -52.40 -60.01
N GLU A 571 -67.57 -52.92 -61.17
CA GLU A 571 -66.21 -53.43 -61.35
C GLU A 571 -65.18 -52.30 -61.35
N ASN A 572 -65.49 -51.14 -61.96
CA ASN A 572 -64.61 -49.96 -61.93
C ASN A 572 -64.50 -49.34 -60.53
N LEU A 573 -65.52 -49.44 -59.68
CA LEU A 573 -65.45 -48.93 -58.29
C LEU A 573 -64.69 -49.90 -57.37
N GLY A 574 -64.79 -51.21 -57.61
CA GLY A 574 -64.01 -52.25 -56.91
C GLY A 574 -62.52 -52.14 -57.24
N ASP A 575 -62.18 -52.03 -58.53
CA ASP A 575 -60.79 -51.83 -58.96
C ASP A 575 -60.23 -50.48 -58.49
N LEU A 576 -61.02 -49.40 -58.50
CA LEU A 576 -60.61 -48.11 -57.94
C LEU A 576 -60.39 -48.20 -56.42
N MET A 577 -61.21 -48.96 -55.70
CA MET A 577 -61.06 -49.18 -54.26
C MET A 577 -59.85 -50.05 -53.92
N ASP A 578 -59.58 -51.11 -54.69
CA ASP A 578 -58.39 -51.93 -54.51
C ASP A 578 -57.12 -51.16 -54.90
N THR A 579 -57.17 -50.34 -55.95
CA THR A 579 -56.07 -49.43 -56.31
C THR A 579 -55.87 -48.35 -55.23
N MET A 580 -56.95 -47.77 -54.68
CA MET A 580 -56.85 -46.83 -53.56
C MET A 580 -56.36 -47.50 -52.28
N LYS A 581 -56.73 -48.75 -52.03
CA LYS A 581 -56.25 -49.53 -50.89
C LYS A 581 -54.75 -49.81 -51.04
N ASP A 582 -54.31 -50.25 -52.21
CA ASP A 582 -52.89 -50.45 -52.50
C ASP A 582 -52.09 -49.14 -52.42
N ILE A 583 -52.63 -48.02 -52.92
CA ILE A 583 -52.00 -46.70 -52.79
C ILE A 583 -51.91 -46.27 -51.33
N ILE A 584 -53.00 -46.42 -50.55
CA ILE A 584 -53.01 -46.06 -49.13
C ILE A 584 -52.07 -46.96 -48.33
N GLU A 585 -51.99 -48.25 -48.66
CA GLU A 585 -51.13 -49.22 -47.99
C GLU A 585 -49.65 -49.00 -48.37
N ASN A 586 -49.36 -48.60 -49.61
CA ASN A 586 -48.02 -48.15 -50.00
C ASN A 586 -47.65 -46.84 -49.31
N ILE A 587 -48.57 -45.86 -49.23
CA ILE A 587 -48.33 -44.60 -48.50
C ILE A 587 -48.09 -44.91 -47.01
N HIS A 588 -48.86 -45.83 -46.41
CA HIS A 588 -48.65 -46.26 -45.03
C HIS A 588 -47.27 -46.87 -44.82
N LYS A 589 -46.88 -47.84 -45.67
CA LYS A 589 -45.55 -48.47 -45.58
C LYS A 589 -44.42 -47.49 -45.81
N THR A 590 -44.57 -46.56 -46.75
CA THR A 590 -43.56 -45.54 -47.03
C THR A 590 -43.43 -44.55 -45.87
N MET A 591 -44.55 -44.13 -45.29
CA MET A 591 -44.56 -43.25 -44.11
C MET A 591 -44.05 -43.96 -42.85
N GLU A 592 -44.39 -45.22 -42.61
CA GLU A 592 -43.83 -46.02 -41.50
C GLU A 592 -42.33 -46.25 -41.65
N GLN A 593 -41.84 -46.47 -42.88
CA GLN A 593 -40.40 -46.55 -43.12
C GLN A 593 -39.70 -45.20 -42.91
N TYR A 594 -40.33 -44.10 -43.29
CA TYR A 594 -39.80 -42.77 -43.03
C TYR A 594 -39.72 -42.51 -41.51
N ILE A 595 -40.82 -42.73 -40.78
CA ILE A 595 -40.88 -42.59 -39.31
C ILE A 595 -39.86 -43.50 -38.61
N ARG A 596 -39.68 -44.76 -39.05
CA ARG A 596 -38.65 -45.65 -38.50
C ARG A 596 -37.23 -45.13 -38.75
N LYS A 597 -36.93 -44.61 -39.94
CA LYS A 597 -35.61 -44.04 -40.26
C LYS A 597 -35.34 -42.77 -39.46
N THR A 598 -36.36 -41.93 -39.24
CA THR A 598 -36.25 -40.73 -38.40
C THR A 598 -36.01 -41.11 -36.94
N ASN A 599 -36.74 -42.10 -36.41
CA ASN A 599 -36.52 -42.59 -35.04
C ASN A 599 -35.18 -43.28 -34.83
N GLN A 600 -34.67 -44.02 -35.82
CA GLN A 600 -33.31 -44.59 -35.76
C GLN A 600 -32.21 -43.52 -35.81
N SER A 601 -32.41 -42.41 -36.53
CA SER A 601 -31.48 -41.28 -36.50
C SER A 601 -31.51 -40.54 -35.16
N LEU A 602 -32.67 -40.53 -34.48
CA LEU A 602 -32.81 -39.97 -33.14
C LEU A 602 -32.17 -40.84 -32.04
N GLU A 603 -32.17 -42.17 -32.19
CA GLU A 603 -31.51 -43.07 -31.22
C GLU A 603 -29.99 -43.10 -31.34
N GLY A 604 -29.42 -42.79 -32.52
CA GLY A 604 -27.96 -42.74 -32.73
C GLY A 604 -27.25 -41.50 -32.15
N ILE A 605 -27.99 -40.54 -31.58
CA ILE A 605 -27.51 -39.26 -31.04
C ILE A 605 -27.56 -39.22 -29.50
N LYS A 606 -28.13 -40.25 -28.85
CA LYS A 606 -27.92 -40.50 -27.40
C LYS A 606 -26.53 -41.08 -27.15
#